data_AF-A0A7C0W3B3-F1
#
_entry.id   AF-A0A7C0W3B3-F1
#
_cell.length_a   1.000
_cell.length_b   1.000
_cell.length_c   1.000
_cell.angle_alpha   90.00
_cell.angle_beta   90.00
_cell.angle_gamma   90.00
#
_symmetry.space_group_name_H-M   'P 1'
#
loop_
_entity.id
_entity.type
_entity.pdbx_description
1 polymer ?
#
loop_
_entity_poly.entity_id
_entity_poly.type
_entity_poly.pdbx_seq_one_letter_code
_entity_poly.pdbx_strand_id
1 'polypeptide(L)'
;PGAVALARSLHLGLNLNPIIITEKRNFEPIYAMANEMGMNPLLPNQTFSSRINPLLVLDFPCGKEKSSEVSHALLKKYQPSAIVVVERIGANSKGVYHSMCGFEVNAADFAFLDDLIELARKQHIFTVGIGDNGNELGCGIILDEVQKIQP
;
A
#
# COMPACT_ATOMS: atom_id res chain seq x y z
N PRO A 1 9.99 -2.16 5.44
CA PRO A 1 10.82 -1.06 6.00
C PRO A 1 10.33 0.34 5.60
N GLY A 2 10.35 0.67 4.29
CA GLY A 2 10.01 2.01 3.80
C GLY A 2 8.63 2.52 4.21
N ALA A 3 7.60 1.66 4.15
CA ALA A 3 6.24 2.02 4.57
C ALA A 3 6.14 2.45 6.05
N VAL A 4 6.85 1.77 6.96
CA VAL A 4 6.85 2.10 8.40
C VAL A 4 7.61 3.40 8.66
N ALA A 5 8.77 3.58 8.02
CA ALA A 5 9.54 4.82 8.12
C ALA A 5 8.76 6.04 7.61
N LEU A 6 8.04 5.88 6.49
CA LEU A 6 7.18 6.91 5.94
C LEU A 6 5.99 7.21 6.86
N ALA A 7 5.29 6.19 7.35
CA ALA A 7 4.19 6.32 8.29
C ALA A 7 4.61 7.12 9.54
N ARG A 8 5.78 6.79 10.11
CA ARG A 8 6.34 7.52 11.25
C ARG A 8 6.67 8.97 10.91
N SER A 9 7.34 9.21 9.79
CA SER A 9 7.75 10.56 9.38
C SER A 9 6.54 11.47 9.15
N LEU A 10 5.50 10.94 8.50
CA LEU A 10 4.24 11.64 8.28
C LEU A 10 3.49 11.90 9.59
N HIS A 11 3.48 10.94 10.52
CA HIS A 11 2.89 11.14 11.84
C HIS A 11 3.60 12.26 12.61
N LEU A 12 4.92 12.20 12.72
CA LEU A 12 5.67 13.19 13.51
C LEU A 12 5.75 14.57 12.86
N GLY A 13 5.86 14.63 11.53
CA GLY A 13 6.01 15.87 10.79
C GLY A 13 4.68 16.60 10.53
N LEU A 14 3.59 15.84 10.33
CA LEU A 14 2.30 16.39 9.89
C LEU A 14 1.13 16.01 10.80
N ASN A 15 1.38 15.32 11.92
CA ASN A 15 0.35 14.83 12.84
C ASN A 15 -0.74 13.98 12.16
N LEU A 16 -0.37 13.24 11.11
CA LEU A 16 -1.28 12.35 10.40
C LEU A 16 -1.50 11.04 11.18
N ASN A 17 -2.63 10.38 10.91
CA ASN A 17 -2.98 9.07 11.47
C ASN A 17 -2.64 7.97 10.45
N PRO A 18 -1.46 7.33 10.52
CA PRO A 18 -1.03 6.41 9.49
C PRO A 18 -1.78 5.08 9.56
N ILE A 19 -2.19 4.60 8.39
CA ILE A 19 -2.75 3.27 8.18
C ILE A 19 -1.86 2.54 7.19
N ILE A 20 -1.33 1.38 7.57
CA ILE A 20 -0.66 0.46 6.65
C ILE A 20 -1.61 -0.67 6.33
N ILE A 21 -1.83 -0.92 5.04
CA ILE A 21 -2.59 -2.06 4.54
C ILE A 21 -1.62 -3.04 3.86
N THR A 22 -1.75 -4.33 4.13
CA THR A 22 -0.94 -5.37 3.50
C THR A 22 -1.57 -6.75 3.72
N GLU A 23 -1.01 -7.79 3.12
CA GLU A 23 -1.37 -9.18 3.36
C GLU A 23 -0.93 -9.67 4.74
N LYS A 24 -1.72 -10.51 5.40
CA LYS A 24 -1.42 -11.07 6.74
C LYS A 24 0.02 -11.56 6.94
N ARG A 25 0.64 -12.18 5.93
CA ARG A 25 2.01 -12.70 6.02
C ARG A 25 3.06 -11.61 6.36
N ASN A 26 2.74 -10.35 6.06
CA ASN A 26 3.61 -9.21 6.31
C ASN A 26 3.36 -8.55 7.67
N PHE A 27 2.39 -9.02 8.45
CA PHE A 27 2.04 -8.37 9.71
C PHE A 27 3.19 -8.44 10.70
N GLU A 28 3.63 -9.65 11.05
CA GLU A 28 4.71 -9.86 12.03
C GLU A 28 5.93 -8.95 11.76
N PRO A 29 6.51 -8.92 10.54
CA PRO A 29 7.64 -8.03 10.29
C PRO A 29 7.28 -6.54 10.36
N ILE A 30 6.07 -6.13 9.97
CA ILE A 30 5.61 -4.73 10.13
C ILE A 30 5.48 -4.35 11.60
N TYR A 31 4.92 -5.22 12.43
CA TYR A 31 4.80 -4.97 13.87
C TYR A 31 6.18 -4.87 14.53
N ALA A 32 7.10 -5.78 14.20
CA ALA A 32 8.47 -5.73 14.70
C ALA A 32 9.17 -4.41 14.32
N MET A 33 9.12 -4.02 13.04
CA MET A 33 9.69 -2.75 12.57
C MET A 33 9.02 -1.53 13.20
N ALA A 34 7.70 -1.53 13.35
CA ALA A 34 6.96 -0.43 13.95
C ALA A 34 7.41 -0.19 15.40
N ASN A 35 7.49 -1.26 16.19
CA ASN A 35 7.95 -1.20 17.57
C ASN A 35 9.39 -0.66 17.66
N GLU A 36 10.30 -1.18 16.84
CA GLU A 36 11.71 -0.73 16.81
C GLU A 36 11.82 0.75 16.42
N MET A 37 10.97 1.23 15.52
CA MET A 37 10.92 2.63 15.11
C MET A 37 10.15 3.53 16.10
N GLY A 38 9.66 3.00 17.23
CA GLY A 38 8.91 3.75 18.23
C GLY A 38 7.49 4.14 17.80
N MET A 39 6.94 3.45 16.80
CA MET A 39 5.53 3.48 16.46
C MET A 39 4.79 2.43 17.28
N ASN A 40 3.52 2.68 17.56
CA ASN A 40 2.69 1.85 18.39
C ASN A 40 1.49 1.32 17.60
N PRO A 41 1.58 0.10 17.05
CA PRO A 41 0.43 -0.55 16.42
C PRO A 41 -0.80 -0.61 17.33
N LEU A 42 -1.96 -0.26 16.79
CA LEU A 42 -3.23 -0.27 17.53
C LEU A 42 -3.68 -1.71 17.80
N LEU A 43 -4.08 -1.97 19.05
CA LEU A 43 -4.73 -3.21 19.46
C LEU A 43 -6.24 -3.16 19.15
N PRO A 44 -6.96 -4.30 19.19
CA PRO A 44 -8.41 -4.29 19.05
C PRO A 44 -9.08 -3.28 19.99
N ASN A 45 -10.07 -2.56 19.47
CA ASN A 45 -10.84 -1.51 20.15
C ASN A 45 -10.05 -0.24 20.53
N GLN A 46 -8.79 -0.11 20.10
CA GLN A 46 -8.03 1.13 20.25
C GLN A 46 -8.27 2.10 19.08
N THR A 47 -8.09 3.39 19.37
CA THR A 47 -8.18 4.47 18.38
C THR A 47 -6.84 5.20 18.29
N PHE A 48 -6.64 6.02 17.26
CA PHE A 48 -5.44 6.84 17.12
C PHE A 48 -5.17 7.73 18.34
N SER A 49 -6.22 8.23 19.01
CA SER A 49 -6.09 9.04 20.22
C SER A 49 -5.68 8.27 21.47
N SER A 50 -5.75 6.93 21.47
CA SER A 50 -5.46 6.12 22.65
C SER A 50 -3.97 5.83 22.87
N ARG A 51 -3.08 6.19 21.94
CA ARG A 51 -1.64 5.90 22.01
C ARG A 51 -0.80 7.05 21.48
N ILE A 52 0.42 7.17 21.99
CA ILE A 52 1.47 7.98 21.36
C ILE A 52 1.98 7.25 20.10
N ASN A 53 2.31 8.01 19.05
CA ASN A 53 2.81 7.47 17.77
C ASN A 53 1.97 6.29 17.23
N PRO A 54 0.63 6.43 17.11
CA PRO A 54 -0.25 5.34 16.73
C PRO A 54 -0.02 4.89 15.27
N LEU A 55 -0.13 3.59 15.03
CA LEU A 55 -0.14 3.00 13.68
C LEU A 55 -1.29 2.00 13.58
N LEU A 56 -2.15 2.13 12.57
CA LEU A 56 -3.13 1.08 12.28
C LEU A 56 -2.59 0.16 11.19
N VAL A 57 -2.58 -1.14 11.44
CA VAL A 57 -2.23 -2.16 10.43
C VAL A 57 -3.47 -2.96 10.08
N LEU A 58 -3.82 -3.03 8.79
CA LEU A 58 -5.01 -3.71 8.30
C LEU A 58 -4.66 -4.78 7.27
N ASP A 59 -5.50 -5.81 7.23
CA ASP A 59 -5.38 -6.88 6.25
C ASP A 59 -5.98 -6.42 4.93
N PHE A 60 -5.29 -6.72 3.85
CA PHE A 60 -5.82 -6.64 2.50
C PHE A 60 -5.75 -8.04 1.89
N PRO A 61 -6.87 -8.58 1.38
CA PRO A 61 -6.92 -9.96 0.90
C PRO A 61 -6.00 -10.15 -0.31
N CYS A 62 -5.36 -11.32 -0.38
CA CYS A 62 -4.72 -11.75 -1.61
C CYS A 62 -5.77 -12.07 -2.69
N GLY A 63 -5.37 -11.96 -3.95
CA GLY A 63 -6.24 -12.20 -5.09
C GLY A 63 -7.09 -11.00 -5.49
N LYS A 64 -7.51 -10.99 -6.76
CA LYS A 64 -8.24 -9.86 -7.37
C LYS A 64 -9.71 -9.82 -6.97
N GLU A 65 -10.33 -10.98 -6.77
CA GLU A 65 -11.80 -11.11 -6.64
C GLU A 65 -12.40 -10.27 -5.52
N LYS A 66 -11.68 -10.13 -4.39
CA LYS A 66 -12.14 -9.37 -3.22
C LYS A 66 -11.55 -7.97 -3.13
N SER A 67 -10.62 -7.63 -4.03
CA SER A 67 -9.88 -6.36 -3.96
C SER A 67 -10.81 -5.15 -4.11
N SER A 68 -11.75 -5.19 -5.05
CA SER A 68 -12.71 -4.11 -5.29
C SER A 68 -13.61 -3.82 -4.09
N GLU A 69 -14.21 -4.85 -3.49
CA GLU A 69 -15.12 -4.72 -2.36
C GLU A 69 -14.38 -4.15 -1.14
N VAL A 70 -13.23 -4.73 -0.81
CA VAL A 70 -12.41 -4.27 0.31
C VAL A 70 -11.90 -2.85 0.08
N SER A 71 -11.53 -2.49 -1.14
CA SER A 71 -11.12 -1.13 -1.49
C SER A 71 -12.22 -0.10 -1.23
N HIS A 72 -13.45 -0.37 -1.68
CA HIS A 72 -14.59 0.50 -1.39
C HIS A 72 -14.85 0.64 0.11
N ALA A 73 -14.81 -0.48 0.85
CA ALA A 73 -15.04 -0.48 2.29
C ALA A 73 -13.97 0.33 3.04
N LEU A 74 -12.69 0.20 2.65
CA LEU A 74 -11.58 0.94 3.24
C LEU A 74 -11.70 2.44 2.99
N LEU A 75 -11.93 2.87 1.74
CA LEU A 75 -12.06 4.30 1.41
C LEU A 75 -13.25 4.93 2.10
N LYS A 76 -14.40 4.24 2.14
CA LYS A 76 -15.61 4.71 2.82
C LYS A 76 -15.40 4.86 4.32
N LYS A 77 -14.71 3.89 4.94
CA LYS A 77 -14.50 3.87 6.40
C LYS A 77 -13.48 4.91 6.86
N TYR A 78 -12.35 5.02 6.18
CA TYR A 78 -11.22 5.80 6.67
C TYR A 78 -11.06 7.16 6.00
N GLN A 79 -11.63 7.36 4.81
CA GLN A 79 -11.60 8.64 4.07
C GLN A 79 -10.20 9.27 4.08
N PRO A 80 -9.16 8.56 3.57
CA PRO A 80 -7.78 9.01 3.69
C PRO A 80 -7.57 10.30 2.89
N SER A 81 -6.75 11.21 3.42
CA SER A 81 -6.32 12.41 2.69
C SER A 81 -5.30 12.10 1.58
N ALA A 82 -4.54 11.02 1.75
CA ALA A 82 -3.55 10.56 0.79
C ALA A 82 -3.35 9.04 0.89
N ILE A 83 -2.92 8.42 -0.21
CA ILE A 83 -2.50 7.02 -0.29
C ILE A 83 -1.11 6.96 -0.91
N VAL A 84 -0.18 6.27 -0.24
CA VAL A 84 1.16 6.01 -0.76
C VAL A 84 1.35 4.51 -0.91
N VAL A 85 1.63 4.04 -2.13
CA VAL A 85 1.97 2.64 -2.39
C VAL A 85 3.49 2.52 -2.48
N VAL A 86 4.02 1.53 -1.74
CA VAL A 86 5.46 1.30 -1.59
C VAL A 86 5.77 -0.12 -2.00
N GLU A 87 6.52 -0.30 -3.10
CA GLU A 87 6.94 -1.61 -3.60
C GLU A 87 5.76 -2.57 -3.81
N ARG A 88 4.75 -2.11 -4.54
CA ARG A 88 3.54 -2.89 -4.84
C ARG A 88 3.40 -3.09 -6.34
N ILE A 89 3.40 -4.34 -6.79
CA ILE A 89 3.24 -4.71 -8.21
C ILE A 89 1.91 -4.15 -8.74
N GLY A 90 1.95 -3.52 -9.92
CA GLY A 90 0.78 -3.07 -10.66
C GLY A 90 0.56 -3.89 -11.92
N ALA A 91 -0.68 -3.91 -12.41
CA ALA A 91 -0.99 -4.55 -13.67
C ALA A 91 -0.35 -3.82 -14.86
N ASN A 92 0.13 -4.57 -15.85
CA ASN A 92 0.46 -4.01 -17.16
C ASN A 92 -0.82 -3.66 -17.95
N SER A 93 -0.66 -3.13 -19.17
CA SER A 93 -1.76 -2.76 -20.06
C SER A 93 -2.69 -3.92 -20.46
N LYS A 94 -2.30 -5.17 -20.20
CA LYS A 94 -3.10 -6.39 -20.43
C LYS A 94 -3.75 -6.93 -19.16
N GLY A 95 -3.60 -6.26 -18.02
CA GLY A 95 -4.13 -6.73 -16.74
C GLY A 95 -3.29 -7.82 -16.05
N VAL A 96 -2.07 -8.08 -16.55
CA VAL A 96 -1.16 -9.12 -16.05
C VAL A 96 -0.11 -8.50 -15.14
N TYR A 97 0.22 -9.21 -14.07
CA TYR A 97 1.15 -8.78 -13.05
C TYR A 97 2.42 -9.60 -13.23
N HIS A 98 3.57 -8.93 -13.29
CA HIS A 98 4.85 -9.58 -13.55
C HIS A 98 5.85 -9.23 -12.46
N SER A 99 6.76 -10.17 -12.18
CA SER A 99 8.01 -9.89 -11.47
C SER A 99 8.95 -9.04 -12.34
N MET A 100 10.00 -8.48 -11.75
CA MET A 100 11.06 -7.77 -12.48
C MET A 100 11.65 -8.62 -13.63
N CYS A 101 11.71 -9.94 -13.46
CA CYS A 101 12.23 -10.86 -14.49
C CYS A 101 11.20 -11.20 -15.60
N GLY A 102 10.04 -10.55 -15.62
CA GLY A 102 9.00 -10.77 -16.64
C GLY A 102 8.08 -11.97 -16.39
N PHE A 103 8.34 -12.79 -15.36
CA PHE A 103 7.45 -13.91 -15.02
C PHE A 103 6.14 -13.41 -14.43
N GLU A 104 5.02 -13.93 -14.92
CA GLU A 104 3.70 -13.68 -14.34
C GLU A 104 3.68 -14.12 -12.87
N VAL A 105 3.20 -13.26 -11.99
CA VAL A 105 3.04 -13.57 -10.57
C VAL A 105 1.69 -14.24 -10.32
N ASN A 106 1.69 -15.27 -9.48
CA ASN A 106 0.45 -15.92 -9.10
C ASN A 106 -0.43 -14.94 -8.31
N ALA A 107 -1.63 -14.70 -8.86
CA ALA A 107 -2.55 -13.76 -8.28
C ALA A 107 -3.00 -14.11 -6.86
N ALA A 108 -2.98 -15.40 -6.49
CA ALA A 108 -3.42 -15.87 -5.18
C ALA A 108 -2.47 -15.48 -4.03
N ASP A 109 -1.22 -15.12 -4.33
CA ASP A 109 -0.18 -14.92 -3.31
C ASP A 109 0.01 -13.44 -2.90
N PHE A 110 -0.65 -12.51 -3.58
CA PHE A 110 -0.43 -11.07 -3.40
C PHE A 110 -1.75 -10.30 -3.33
N ALA A 111 -1.75 -9.23 -2.52
CA ALA A 111 -2.78 -8.19 -2.54
C ALA A 111 -2.52 -7.23 -3.70
N PHE A 112 -3.40 -7.22 -4.69
CA PHE A 112 -3.34 -6.21 -5.76
C PHE A 112 -4.15 -4.99 -5.36
N LEU A 113 -3.54 -3.81 -5.49
CA LEU A 113 -4.09 -2.56 -4.98
C LEU A 113 -4.55 -1.63 -6.12
N ASP A 114 -4.54 -2.10 -7.35
CA ASP A 114 -4.93 -1.37 -8.56
C ASP A 114 -6.33 -0.76 -8.40
N ASP A 115 -7.31 -1.57 -7.99
CA ASP A 115 -8.68 -1.12 -7.72
C ASP A 115 -8.74 -0.03 -6.66
N LEU A 116 -7.96 -0.15 -5.57
CA LEU A 116 -7.91 0.84 -4.50
C LEU A 116 -7.40 2.18 -5.03
N ILE A 117 -6.33 2.15 -5.82
CA ILE A 117 -5.72 3.36 -6.38
C ILE A 117 -6.62 3.99 -7.44
N GLU A 118 -7.24 3.19 -8.31
CA GLU A 118 -8.18 3.70 -9.30
C GLU A 118 -9.39 4.38 -8.64
N LEU A 119 -9.97 3.74 -7.62
CA LEU A 119 -11.09 4.30 -6.84
C LEU A 119 -10.68 5.57 -6.10
N ALA A 120 -9.50 5.59 -5.47
CA ALA A 120 -8.98 6.77 -4.78
C ALA A 120 -8.81 7.95 -5.74
N ARG A 121 -8.26 7.71 -6.94
CA ARG A 121 -8.11 8.73 -7.99
C ARG A 121 -9.45 9.26 -8.47
N LYS A 122 -10.45 8.39 -8.67
CA LYS A 122 -11.83 8.79 -9.02
C LYS A 122 -12.47 9.66 -7.93
N GLN A 123 -12.07 9.49 -6.68
CA GLN A 123 -12.51 10.31 -5.54
C GLN A 123 -11.62 11.52 -5.25
N HIS A 124 -10.67 11.84 -6.15
CA HIS A 124 -9.71 12.95 -5.99
C HIS A 124 -8.83 12.86 -4.73
N ILE A 125 -8.61 11.65 -4.22
CA ILE A 125 -7.65 11.41 -3.13
C ILE A 125 -6.24 11.47 -3.71
N PHE A 126 -5.32 12.14 -3.02
CA PHE A 126 -3.93 12.24 -3.46
C PHE A 126 -3.24 10.87 -3.41
N THR A 127 -2.63 10.44 -4.52
CA THR A 127 -1.94 9.13 -4.60
C THR A 127 -0.49 9.29 -5.03
N VAL A 128 0.42 8.57 -4.36
CA VAL A 128 1.85 8.50 -4.72
C VAL A 128 2.27 7.04 -4.84
N GLY A 129 3.04 6.71 -5.89
CA GLY A 129 3.67 5.40 -6.05
C GLY A 129 5.18 5.48 -5.86
N ILE A 130 5.73 4.49 -5.17
CA ILE A 130 7.17 4.30 -4.96
C ILE A 130 7.52 2.89 -5.43
N GLY A 131 8.39 2.80 -6.43
CA GLY A 131 8.91 1.56 -7.00
C GLY A 131 10.31 1.78 -7.54
N ASP A 132 11.06 0.70 -7.72
CA ASP A 132 12.45 0.74 -8.20
C ASP A 132 12.67 -0.03 -9.52
N ASN A 133 11.78 -0.93 -9.92
CA ASN A 133 11.96 -1.75 -11.12
C ASN A 133 11.14 -1.27 -12.32
N GLY A 134 9.97 -0.66 -12.11
CA GLY A 134 9.06 -0.21 -13.17
C GLY A 134 7.81 -1.06 -13.34
N ASN A 135 7.70 -2.21 -12.65
CA ASN A 135 6.49 -3.05 -12.61
C ASN A 135 5.56 -2.69 -11.43
N GLU A 136 5.90 -1.67 -10.64
CA GLU A 136 5.13 -1.23 -9.48
C GLU A 136 4.03 -0.24 -9.87
N LEU A 137 3.02 -0.14 -8.99
CA LEU A 137 1.96 0.85 -9.09
C LEU A 137 2.54 2.27 -9.07
N GLY A 138 2.18 3.04 -10.10
CA GLY A 138 2.69 4.40 -10.32
C GLY A 138 3.72 4.49 -11.43
N CYS A 139 4.50 3.43 -11.68
CA CYS A 139 5.51 3.40 -12.74
C CYS A 139 4.92 3.53 -14.15
N GLY A 140 3.63 3.22 -14.32
CA GLY A 140 2.90 3.47 -15.57
C GLY A 140 2.85 4.95 -16.02
N ILE A 141 3.15 5.91 -15.12
CA ILE A 141 3.28 7.34 -15.48
C ILE A 141 4.53 7.59 -16.35
N ILE A 142 5.56 6.77 -16.19
CA ILE A 142 6.85 6.87 -16.89
C ILE A 142 7.09 5.62 -17.77
N LEU A 143 6.01 4.98 -18.26
CA LEU A 143 6.06 3.72 -18.99
C LEU A 143 7.07 3.75 -20.15
N ASP A 144 7.08 4.83 -20.93
CA ASP A 144 7.97 4.98 -22.08
C ASP A 144 9.45 4.98 -21.67
N GLU A 145 9.79 5.51 -20.49
CA GLU A 145 11.17 5.48 -19.98
C GLU A 145 11.52 4.11 -19.39
N VAL A 146 10.57 3.48 -18.70
CA VAL A 146 10.75 2.11 -18.18
C VAL A 146 11.05 1.14 -19.32
N GLN A 147 10.30 1.20 -20.43
CA GLN A 147 10.48 0.30 -21.59
C GLN A 147 11.81 0.46 -22.34
N LYS A 148 12.53 1.57 -22.14
CA LYS A 148 13.87 1.75 -22.74
C LYS A 148 14.96 0.99 -21.96
N ILE A 149 14.70 0.69 -20.68
CA ILE A 149 15.70 0.19 -19.74
C ILE A 149 15.37 -1.24 -19.31
N GLN A 150 14.10 -1.52 -19.01
CA GLN A 150 13.62 -2.83 -18.62
C GLN A 150 13.23 -3.66 -19.85
N PRO A 151 13.69 -4.92 -19.93
CA PRO A 151 13.42 -5.83 -21.05
C PRO A 151 11.95 -6.29 -21.15
#